data_AF-A0A947CFZ9-F1
#
_entry.id   AF-A0A947CFZ9-F1
#
_cell.length_a   1.000
_cell.length_b   1.000
_cell.length_c   1.000
_cell.angle_alpha   90.00
_cell.angle_beta   90.00
_cell.angle_gamma   90.00
#
_symmetry.space_group_name_H-M   'P 1'
#
loop_
_entity.id
_entity.type
_entity.pdbx_description
1 polymer ?
#
loop_
_entity_poly.entity_id
_entity_poly.type
_entity_poly.pdbx_seq_one_letter_code
_entity_poly.pdbx_strand_id
1 'polypeptide(L)'
;ILSTNRIMIGKNVMVEGPLGSRYGVVAGELSTANGDPLVMRSDFYFLDPALSGKLDTLYQQIADHDVDGDGRLRPAHPTESAGLGGFPDLVDYDGDEYVDDFDLFMDFFDDNSDFMVVYDDARALAAGLGSLAEELVDGAGDPLDTQLARLIDEARPDRDGDGLITASDTGLGYMDGVIDGADLYAKVTGSLAFAVAKAAWEAEHGESYQTVVEGPIRPGIDAAPVEFAVPDEELLEITTGMFDDSQSWFAAQVPGSQPTPPSPDDLPTEAIVGGTYTPPAGQPWEAVPFGSAGAYDYYQRPHYEDMTFRNVRIHRGNNGLFENCTFVGVTFVESERQCSHVDWNYAGAVEEDGSPRFDPPLVAELPDSTPVPDSRLISNNIRFHNCTFLGSIAGDRLDEYTHWRNKIQMTGNTRFYIDPNDPDLLAQPDAATLQGHLNGLSADDRTELAKSSILMPGWSVDVGNFDNEQAADPADTPSVNLRGVIISGILDVRGTADVLGTLLMTFRPADGAGPLFYGGQPDAFNTTIGYFGPDDGDDEGVDPLAPGFPGFGEIRLRYNPDALLPDGIPWPVQMEPVPDSYVEGGFS
;
A
#
# COMPACT_ATOMS: atom_id res chain seq x y z
N ILE A 1 0.51 -6.48 -7.08
CA ILE A 1 -0.06 -6.90 -5.77
C ILE A 1 -0.55 -8.32 -5.90
N LEU A 2 -0.33 -9.18 -4.90
CA LEU A 2 -0.91 -10.52 -4.82
C LEU A 2 -1.49 -10.74 -3.43
N SER A 3 -2.80 -11.01 -3.34
CA SER A 3 -3.46 -11.19 -2.05
C SER A 3 -4.39 -12.41 -1.99
N THR A 4 -4.50 -12.96 -0.77
CA THR A 4 -5.47 -14.00 -0.40
C THR A 4 -6.65 -13.45 0.42
N ASN A 5 -6.51 -12.22 0.94
CA ASN A 5 -7.59 -11.41 1.49
C ASN A 5 -8.14 -10.47 0.41
N ARG A 6 -9.18 -9.71 0.76
CA ARG A 6 -9.77 -8.68 -0.12
C ARG A 6 -8.78 -7.56 -0.36
N ILE A 7 -8.76 -7.02 -1.58
CA ILE A 7 -7.98 -5.83 -1.91
C ILE A 7 -8.93 -4.64 -2.00
N MET A 8 -8.56 -3.52 -1.41
CA MET A 8 -9.31 -2.27 -1.46
C MET A 8 -8.37 -1.15 -1.94
N ILE A 9 -8.66 -0.58 -3.11
CA ILE A 9 -7.93 0.54 -3.71
C ILE A 9 -8.81 1.80 -3.70
N GLY A 10 -8.51 2.71 -2.80
CA GLY A 10 -9.30 3.90 -2.54
C GLY A 10 -8.88 5.10 -3.41
N LYS A 11 -9.37 6.28 -3.01
CA LYS A 11 -9.04 7.56 -3.65
C LYS A 11 -7.57 7.97 -3.41
N ASN A 12 -7.00 8.69 -4.36
CA ASN A 12 -5.62 9.16 -4.49
C ASN A 12 -4.60 8.02 -4.47
N VAL A 13 -4.88 6.99 -5.28
CA VAL A 13 -3.99 5.83 -5.47
C VAL A 13 -3.78 5.57 -6.95
N MET A 14 -2.52 5.52 -7.39
CA MET A 14 -2.15 5.04 -8.72
C MET A 14 -1.37 3.74 -8.64
N VAL A 15 -1.79 2.75 -9.42
CA VAL A 15 -1.15 1.44 -9.50
C VAL A 15 -0.52 1.24 -10.88
N GLU A 16 0.80 1.12 -10.92
CA GLU A 16 1.57 0.72 -12.10
C GLU A 16 2.05 -0.72 -11.93
N GLY A 17 1.33 -1.68 -12.50
CA GLY A 17 1.65 -3.10 -12.46
C GLY A 17 0.43 -3.99 -12.23
N PRO A 18 0.61 -5.31 -12.25
CA PRO A 18 -0.49 -6.25 -12.12
C PRO A 18 -1.02 -6.34 -10.68
N LEU A 19 -2.34 -6.54 -10.55
CA LEU A 19 -3.05 -6.78 -9.30
C LEU A 19 -3.78 -8.12 -9.37
N GLY A 20 -3.50 -9.00 -8.41
CA GLY A 20 -4.05 -10.34 -8.34
C GLY A 20 -4.75 -10.63 -7.02
N SER A 21 -6.00 -11.09 -7.07
CA SER A 21 -6.79 -11.48 -5.89
C SER A 21 -7.23 -12.94 -5.96
N ARG A 22 -6.93 -13.69 -4.91
CA ARG A 22 -7.41 -15.06 -4.69
C ARG A 22 -8.62 -15.14 -3.77
N TYR A 23 -9.16 -14.01 -3.33
CA TYR A 23 -10.33 -13.99 -2.48
C TYR A 23 -11.58 -14.46 -3.24
N GLY A 24 -12.49 -15.16 -2.58
CA GLY A 24 -13.76 -15.62 -3.14
C GLY A 24 -13.73 -17.06 -3.68
N VAL A 25 -12.60 -17.75 -3.60
CA VAL A 25 -12.47 -19.16 -4.04
C VAL A 25 -12.81 -20.16 -2.95
N VAL A 26 -12.75 -19.76 -1.68
CA VAL A 26 -13.16 -20.60 -0.56
C VAL A 26 -14.66 -20.43 -0.32
N ALA A 27 -15.35 -21.54 -0.05
CA ALA A 27 -16.77 -21.53 0.20
C ALA A 27 -17.13 -20.59 1.37
N GLY A 28 -17.98 -19.60 1.09
CA GLY A 28 -18.42 -18.60 2.04
C GLY A 28 -17.66 -17.27 1.96
N GLU A 29 -16.50 -17.18 1.30
CA GLU A 29 -15.80 -15.90 1.11
C GLU A 29 -16.62 -14.95 0.23
N LEU A 30 -17.08 -15.43 -0.92
CA LEU A 30 -17.90 -14.62 -1.82
C LEU A 30 -19.35 -14.60 -1.31
N SER A 31 -19.73 -13.51 -0.65
CA SER A 31 -21.11 -13.21 -0.23
C SER A 31 -21.29 -11.73 0.04
N THR A 32 -22.53 -11.24 0.02
CA THR A 32 -22.83 -9.83 0.35
C THR A 32 -22.39 -9.41 1.76
N ALA A 33 -22.15 -10.35 2.68
CA ALA A 33 -21.70 -10.08 4.05
C ALA A 33 -20.18 -10.11 4.21
N ASN A 34 -19.48 -10.78 3.28
CA ASN A 34 -18.03 -10.97 3.34
C ASN A 34 -17.30 -10.16 2.25
N GLY A 35 -18.05 -9.55 1.33
CA GLY A 35 -17.59 -8.55 0.37
C GLY A 35 -16.92 -9.14 -0.87
N ASP A 36 -16.36 -8.22 -1.65
CA ASP A 36 -15.80 -8.51 -2.98
C ASP A 36 -14.30 -8.82 -2.97
N PRO A 37 -13.79 -9.58 -3.97
CA PRO A 37 -12.35 -9.83 -4.14
C PRO A 37 -11.50 -8.57 -4.32
N LEU A 38 -12.06 -7.55 -4.97
CA LEU A 38 -11.49 -6.22 -5.14
C LEU A 38 -12.61 -5.18 -5.03
N VAL A 39 -12.33 -4.11 -4.30
CA VAL A 39 -13.08 -2.85 -4.36
C VAL A 39 -12.10 -1.77 -4.82
N MET A 40 -12.46 -1.02 -5.85
CA MET A 40 -11.68 0.09 -6.39
C MET A 40 -12.60 1.29 -6.56
N ARG A 41 -12.18 2.47 -6.13
CA ARG A 41 -12.95 3.72 -6.21
C ARG A 41 -12.30 4.73 -7.15
N SER A 42 -13.13 5.46 -7.88
CA SER A 42 -12.67 6.59 -8.70
C SER A 42 -11.96 7.64 -7.86
N ASP A 43 -10.94 8.26 -8.44
CA ASP A 43 -10.27 9.40 -7.83
C ASP A 43 -11.05 10.70 -7.94
N PHE A 44 -12.13 10.77 -8.73
CA PHE A 44 -12.79 12.06 -9.03
C PHE A 44 -14.06 12.34 -8.21
N TYR A 45 -14.46 11.41 -7.34
CA TYR A 45 -15.47 11.70 -6.32
C TYR A 45 -14.96 12.72 -5.28
N PHE A 46 -15.92 13.35 -4.60
CA PHE A 46 -15.70 14.38 -3.57
C PHE A 46 -15.09 15.71 -4.04
N LEU A 47 -14.86 15.89 -5.35
CA LEU A 47 -14.43 17.17 -5.93
C LEU A 47 -15.59 18.16 -6.08
N ASP A 48 -16.69 17.73 -6.71
CA ASP A 48 -17.94 18.48 -6.81
C ASP A 48 -19.16 17.54 -6.86
N PRO A 49 -20.30 17.87 -6.22
CA PRO A 49 -21.50 17.04 -6.28
C PRO A 49 -22.10 16.87 -7.69
N ALA A 50 -21.97 17.87 -8.57
CA ALA A 50 -22.44 17.77 -9.95
C ALA A 50 -21.54 16.85 -10.78
N LEU A 51 -20.22 16.90 -10.59
CA LEU A 51 -19.30 15.92 -11.17
C LEU A 51 -19.61 14.51 -10.66
N SER A 52 -19.85 14.35 -9.36
CA SER A 52 -20.24 13.06 -8.76
C SER A 52 -21.47 12.45 -9.45
N GLY A 53 -22.49 13.26 -9.77
CA GLY A 53 -23.66 12.77 -10.52
C GLY A 53 -23.36 12.37 -11.98
N LYS A 54 -22.37 12.99 -12.62
CA LYS A 54 -21.89 12.55 -13.94
C LYS A 54 -21.12 11.22 -13.83
N LEU A 55 -20.28 11.06 -12.81
CA LEU A 55 -19.55 9.82 -12.52
C LEU A 55 -20.52 8.65 -12.26
N ASP A 56 -21.56 8.86 -11.46
CA ASP A 56 -22.61 7.86 -11.22
C ASP A 56 -23.25 7.38 -12.54
N THR A 57 -23.45 8.32 -13.47
CA THR A 57 -23.98 8.01 -14.80
C THR A 57 -22.99 7.19 -15.60
N LEU A 58 -21.72 7.59 -15.65
CA LEU A 58 -20.67 6.86 -16.35
C LEU A 58 -20.52 5.44 -15.82
N TYR A 59 -20.39 5.26 -14.50
CA TYR A 59 -20.19 3.93 -13.91
C TYR A 59 -21.37 2.99 -14.12
N GLN A 60 -22.59 3.53 -14.13
CA GLN A 60 -23.76 2.76 -14.56
C GLN A 60 -23.62 2.32 -16.03
N GLN A 61 -23.16 3.19 -16.93
CA GLN A 61 -22.95 2.84 -18.34
C GLN A 61 -21.80 1.85 -18.55
N ILE A 62 -20.70 1.98 -17.81
CA ILE A 62 -19.59 1.02 -17.82
C ILE A 62 -20.11 -0.36 -17.41
N ALA A 63 -20.81 -0.45 -16.27
CA ALA A 63 -21.35 -1.72 -15.79
C ALA A 63 -22.30 -2.41 -16.79
N ASP A 64 -23.04 -1.63 -17.58
CA ASP A 64 -24.00 -2.13 -18.56
C ASP A 64 -23.38 -2.44 -19.94
N HIS A 65 -22.29 -1.76 -20.32
CA HIS A 65 -21.83 -1.70 -21.71
C HIS A 65 -20.35 -2.01 -21.97
N ASP A 66 -19.46 -1.85 -20.99
CA ASP A 66 -18.04 -2.20 -21.14
C ASP A 66 -17.90 -3.73 -21.24
N VAL A 67 -17.32 -4.20 -22.36
CA VAL A 67 -17.25 -5.63 -22.67
C VAL A 67 -15.92 -6.28 -22.31
N ASP A 68 -14.83 -5.53 -22.28
CA ASP A 68 -13.50 -6.07 -21.94
C ASP A 68 -13.10 -5.77 -20.50
N GLY A 69 -13.83 -4.89 -19.82
CA GLY A 69 -13.69 -4.67 -18.39
C GLY A 69 -12.57 -3.68 -18.05
N ASP A 70 -12.16 -2.85 -19.01
CA ASP A 70 -11.11 -1.86 -18.82
C ASP A 70 -11.59 -0.59 -18.09
N GLY A 71 -12.88 -0.52 -17.74
CA GLY A 71 -13.46 0.60 -17.02
C GLY A 71 -13.68 1.83 -17.89
N ARG A 72 -13.72 1.65 -19.22
CA ARG A 72 -13.87 2.73 -20.20
C ARG A 72 -14.83 2.35 -21.32
N LEU A 73 -15.36 3.34 -22.03
CA LEU A 73 -16.29 3.12 -23.13
C LEU A 73 -15.71 3.65 -24.45
N ARG A 74 -15.59 2.81 -25.48
CA ARG A 74 -15.11 3.24 -26.80
C ARG A 74 -16.25 3.77 -27.67
N PRO A 75 -16.21 5.04 -28.12
CA PRO A 75 -17.25 5.61 -28.98
C PRO A 75 -17.43 4.89 -30.31
N ALA A 76 -16.37 4.25 -30.83
CA ALA A 76 -16.41 3.52 -32.10
C ALA A 76 -16.80 2.02 -31.95
N HIS A 77 -16.89 1.50 -30.73
CA HIS A 77 -17.14 0.07 -30.50
C HIS A 77 -18.65 -0.24 -30.61
N PRO A 78 -19.06 -1.29 -31.34
CA PRO A 78 -20.47 -1.57 -31.64
C PRO A 78 -21.36 -1.87 -30.43
N THR A 79 -20.77 -2.27 -29.29
CA THR A 79 -21.51 -2.54 -28.05
C THR A 79 -21.41 -1.37 -27.07
N GLU A 80 -20.21 -0.86 -26.83
CA GLU A 80 -19.97 0.22 -25.84
C GLU A 80 -20.55 1.55 -26.26
N SER A 81 -20.53 1.87 -27.55
CA SER A 81 -21.12 3.12 -28.08
C SER A 81 -22.62 3.27 -27.75
N ALA A 82 -23.31 2.17 -27.42
CA ALA A 82 -24.68 2.23 -26.94
C ALA A 82 -24.80 2.90 -25.57
N GLY A 83 -23.82 2.73 -24.68
CA GLY A 83 -23.77 3.36 -23.36
C GLY A 83 -23.55 4.86 -23.41
N LEU A 84 -23.05 5.40 -24.52
CA LEU A 84 -22.92 6.84 -24.75
C LEU A 84 -24.23 7.46 -25.28
N GLY A 85 -25.15 6.62 -25.77
CA GLY A 85 -26.38 7.05 -26.43
C GLY A 85 -27.37 7.72 -25.49
N GLY A 86 -27.49 9.04 -25.58
CA GLY A 86 -28.45 9.83 -24.77
C GLY A 86 -27.83 10.51 -23.55
N PHE A 87 -26.52 10.37 -23.37
CA PHE A 87 -25.74 11.02 -22.32
C PHE A 87 -24.75 12.00 -22.98
N PRO A 88 -25.14 13.27 -23.17
CA PRO A 88 -24.33 14.24 -23.91
C PRO A 88 -23.03 14.63 -23.20
N ASP A 89 -22.91 14.35 -21.91
CA ASP A 89 -21.73 14.64 -21.09
C ASP A 89 -20.69 13.51 -21.15
N LEU A 90 -21.02 12.34 -21.71
CA LEU A 90 -20.09 11.22 -21.88
C LEU A 90 -19.39 11.36 -23.24
N VAL A 91 -18.31 12.14 -23.26
CA VAL A 91 -17.53 12.49 -24.45
C VAL A 91 -16.06 12.25 -24.17
N ASP A 92 -15.36 11.72 -25.16
CA ASP A 92 -13.90 11.62 -25.23
C ASP A 92 -13.32 13.04 -25.31
N TYR A 93 -12.87 13.57 -24.17
CA TYR A 93 -12.43 14.94 -23.99
C TYR A 93 -10.92 15.07 -24.17
N ASP A 94 -10.15 14.08 -23.68
CA ASP A 94 -8.69 14.07 -23.78
C ASP A 94 -8.18 13.56 -25.15
N GLY A 95 -9.06 12.95 -25.95
CA GLY A 95 -8.78 12.50 -27.31
C GLY A 95 -8.10 11.13 -27.38
N ASP A 96 -8.16 10.32 -26.32
CA ASP A 96 -7.50 9.02 -26.24
C ASP A 96 -8.30 7.86 -26.88
N GLU A 97 -9.44 8.16 -27.49
CA GLU A 97 -10.41 7.25 -28.12
C GLU A 97 -11.33 6.49 -27.14
N TYR A 98 -11.27 6.81 -25.85
CA TYR A 98 -12.12 6.26 -24.81
C TYR A 98 -12.96 7.36 -24.13
N VAL A 99 -13.97 6.92 -23.37
CA VAL A 99 -14.71 7.79 -22.45
C VAL A 99 -14.59 7.17 -21.07
N ASP A 100 -13.97 7.88 -20.15
CA ASP A 100 -13.76 7.47 -18.78
C ASP A 100 -13.95 8.62 -17.77
N ASP A 101 -13.57 8.39 -16.51
CA ASP A 101 -13.77 9.36 -15.44
C ASP A 101 -12.81 10.55 -15.51
N PHE A 102 -11.67 10.41 -16.20
CA PHE A 102 -10.72 11.49 -16.48
C PHE A 102 -11.30 12.48 -17.48
N ASP A 103 -11.99 12.02 -18.52
CA ASP A 103 -12.69 12.89 -19.47
C ASP A 103 -13.71 13.79 -18.78
N LEU A 104 -14.48 13.20 -17.86
CA LEU A 104 -15.48 13.92 -17.07
C LEU A 104 -14.86 14.94 -16.14
N PHE A 105 -13.72 14.62 -15.53
CA PHE A 105 -12.95 15.56 -14.72
C PHE A 105 -12.44 16.74 -15.56
N MET A 106 -11.83 16.44 -16.71
CA MET A 106 -11.29 17.44 -17.63
C MET A 106 -12.37 18.36 -18.17
N ASP A 107 -13.48 17.82 -18.70
CA ASP A 107 -14.64 18.61 -19.20
C ASP A 107 -15.27 19.47 -18.09
N PHE A 108 -15.25 19.00 -16.85
CA PHE A 108 -15.89 19.71 -15.74
C PHE A 108 -15.10 20.92 -15.27
N PHE A 109 -13.77 20.82 -15.22
CA PHE A 109 -12.92 21.89 -14.69
C PHE A 109 -12.30 22.79 -15.77
N ASP A 110 -12.21 22.36 -17.03
CA ASP A 110 -11.73 23.20 -18.15
C ASP A 110 -12.75 24.29 -18.52
N ASP A 111 -12.76 25.36 -17.74
CA ASP A 111 -13.66 26.50 -17.86
C ASP A 111 -13.50 27.25 -19.19
N ASN A 112 -12.34 27.13 -19.82
CA ASN A 112 -11.93 27.95 -20.94
C ASN A 112 -11.87 27.18 -22.28
N SER A 113 -12.06 25.86 -22.22
CA SER A 113 -12.08 24.92 -23.34
C SER A 113 -10.77 24.87 -24.13
N ASP A 114 -9.64 24.91 -23.43
CA ASP A 114 -8.30 24.73 -24.00
C ASP A 114 -7.69 23.36 -23.75
N PHE A 115 -8.49 22.42 -23.22
CA PHE A 115 -8.13 21.03 -22.91
C PHE A 115 -7.11 20.90 -21.79
N MET A 116 -7.05 21.88 -20.91
CA MET A 116 -6.16 21.91 -19.75
C MET A 116 -7.00 22.11 -18.49
N VAL A 117 -6.56 21.52 -17.38
CA VAL A 117 -7.02 21.86 -16.04
C VAL A 117 -5.81 22.32 -15.25
N VAL A 118 -5.68 23.63 -15.05
CA VAL A 118 -4.54 24.21 -14.33
C VAL A 118 -4.75 24.05 -12.82
N TYR A 119 -3.79 23.45 -12.13
CA TYR A 119 -3.84 23.29 -10.67
C TYR A 119 -2.74 24.05 -9.91
N ASP A 120 -1.67 24.47 -10.60
CA ASP A 120 -0.55 25.23 -10.01
C ASP A 120 0.01 26.23 -11.04
N ASP A 121 -0.40 27.51 -10.91
CA ASP A 121 -0.01 28.57 -11.85
C ASP A 121 1.50 28.85 -11.87
N ALA A 122 2.14 28.67 -10.72
CA ALA A 122 3.56 28.92 -10.53
C ALA A 122 4.38 27.82 -11.22
N ARG A 123 3.91 26.57 -11.14
CA ARG A 123 4.50 25.41 -11.82
C ARG A 123 4.29 25.49 -13.34
N ALA A 124 3.11 25.87 -13.82
CA ALA A 124 2.85 26.16 -15.24
C ALA A 124 3.76 27.26 -15.79
N LEU A 125 3.97 28.32 -15.02
CA LEU A 125 4.91 29.38 -15.38
C LEU A 125 6.37 28.87 -15.43
N ALA A 126 6.76 28.00 -14.49
CA ALA A 126 8.09 27.42 -14.44
C ALA A 126 8.37 26.43 -15.59
N ALA A 127 7.34 25.69 -16.02
CA ALA A 127 7.37 24.80 -17.17
C ALA A 127 7.38 25.57 -18.52
N GLY A 128 7.06 26.86 -18.50
CA GLY A 128 7.10 27.72 -19.68
C GLY A 128 5.77 27.85 -20.43
N LEU A 129 4.67 27.39 -19.83
CA LEU A 129 3.30 27.53 -20.34
C LEU A 129 2.77 28.96 -20.15
N GLY A 130 3.37 29.72 -19.22
CA GLY A 130 3.02 31.09 -18.92
C GLY A 130 2.20 31.21 -17.64
N SER A 131 1.61 32.38 -17.41
CA SER A 131 0.67 32.55 -16.29
C SER A 131 -0.71 32.16 -16.79
N LEU A 132 -1.22 31.07 -16.24
CA LEU A 132 -2.54 30.52 -16.50
C LEU A 132 -3.42 30.76 -15.27
N ALA A 133 -4.74 30.71 -15.43
CA ALA A 133 -5.66 30.80 -14.30
C ALA A 133 -5.90 29.39 -13.77
N GLU A 134 -5.82 29.20 -12.45
CA GLU A 134 -6.15 27.92 -11.83
C GLU A 134 -7.64 27.61 -12.00
N GLU A 135 -7.91 26.36 -12.35
CA GLU A 135 -9.24 25.81 -12.68
C GLU A 135 -9.68 24.74 -11.69
N LEU A 136 -8.73 24.02 -11.07
CA LEU A 136 -9.02 23.05 -10.02
C LEU A 136 -9.28 23.72 -8.66
N VAL A 137 -10.38 24.48 -8.60
CA VAL A 137 -10.80 25.27 -7.44
C VAL A 137 -12.28 25.08 -7.15
N ASP A 138 -12.69 25.33 -5.92
CA ASP A 138 -14.09 25.30 -5.53
C ASP A 138 -14.83 26.58 -5.96
N GLY A 139 -16.14 26.66 -5.68
CA GLY A 139 -16.94 27.84 -6.01
C GLY A 139 -16.53 29.14 -5.27
N ALA A 140 -15.64 29.06 -4.27
CA ALA A 140 -15.03 30.21 -3.60
C ALA A 140 -13.64 30.56 -4.16
N GLY A 141 -13.07 29.72 -5.02
CA GLY A 141 -11.73 29.85 -5.59
C GLY A 141 -10.64 29.24 -4.72
N ASP A 142 -10.99 28.39 -3.74
CA ASP A 142 -10.01 27.66 -2.93
C ASP A 142 -9.59 26.38 -3.67
N PRO A 143 -8.29 26.00 -3.70
CA PRO A 143 -7.82 24.81 -4.41
C PRO A 143 -8.50 23.52 -3.94
N LEU A 144 -8.91 22.68 -4.89
CA LEU A 144 -9.46 21.35 -4.64
C LEU A 144 -8.38 20.29 -4.85
N ASP A 145 -8.28 19.36 -3.90
CA ASP A 145 -7.48 18.12 -4.00
C ASP A 145 -6.20 18.21 -4.85
N THR A 146 -5.33 19.18 -4.51
CA THR A 146 -4.07 19.36 -5.24
C THR A 146 -3.12 18.16 -5.09
N GLN A 147 -3.39 17.27 -4.12
CA GLN A 147 -2.72 15.98 -3.96
C GLN A 147 -3.02 15.05 -5.14
N LEU A 148 -4.29 14.95 -5.54
CA LEU A 148 -4.65 14.19 -6.74
C LEU A 148 -3.99 14.77 -7.98
N ALA A 149 -4.05 16.09 -8.17
CA ALA A 149 -3.44 16.72 -9.35
C ALA A 149 -1.92 16.44 -9.43
N ARG A 150 -1.19 16.57 -8.32
CA ARG A 150 0.23 16.17 -8.28
C ARG A 150 0.42 14.68 -8.56
N LEU A 151 -0.41 13.81 -7.99
CA LEU A 151 -0.29 12.37 -8.22
C LEU A 151 -0.39 12.02 -9.72
N ILE A 152 -1.26 12.72 -10.46
CA ILE A 152 -1.44 12.58 -11.90
C ILE A 152 -0.28 13.20 -12.70
N ASP A 153 0.05 14.47 -12.45
CA ASP A 153 1.10 15.24 -13.17
C ASP A 153 2.51 14.64 -12.95
N GLU A 154 2.75 14.12 -11.76
CA GLU A 154 4.01 13.47 -11.36
C GLU A 154 4.04 11.97 -11.70
N ALA A 155 2.94 11.44 -12.25
CA ALA A 155 2.92 10.10 -12.79
C ALA A 155 3.91 9.99 -13.97
N ARG A 156 4.56 8.83 -14.08
CA ARG A 156 5.54 8.50 -15.14
C ARG A 156 6.55 9.63 -15.47
N PRO A 157 7.57 9.84 -14.61
CA PRO A 157 8.54 10.93 -14.79
C PRO A 157 9.36 10.95 -16.09
N ASP A 158 9.57 9.78 -16.71
CA ASP A 158 10.30 9.62 -17.97
C ASP A 158 9.28 9.48 -19.11
N ARG A 159 8.79 10.62 -19.62
CA ARG A 159 7.71 10.70 -20.61
C ARG A 159 8.20 10.41 -22.02
N ASP A 160 9.47 10.68 -22.32
CA ASP A 160 10.07 10.35 -23.63
C ASP A 160 10.76 8.98 -23.69
N GLY A 161 10.91 8.31 -22.55
CA GLY A 161 11.37 6.92 -22.44
C GLY A 161 12.87 6.76 -22.68
N ASP A 162 13.66 7.82 -22.51
CA ASP A 162 15.11 7.81 -22.70
C ASP A 162 15.90 7.36 -21.45
N GLY A 163 15.20 7.18 -20.32
CA GLY A 163 15.76 6.77 -19.04
C GLY A 163 16.25 7.92 -18.17
N LEU A 164 16.04 9.18 -18.57
CA LEU A 164 16.47 10.38 -17.85
C LEU A 164 15.30 11.35 -17.68
N ILE A 165 15.09 11.82 -16.46
CA ILE A 165 14.12 12.89 -16.19
C ILE A 165 14.77 14.24 -16.52
N THR A 166 14.26 14.91 -17.55
CA THR A 166 14.81 16.15 -18.10
C THR A 166 13.72 17.19 -18.38
N ALA A 167 14.12 18.36 -18.89
CA ALA A 167 13.17 19.37 -19.36
C ALA A 167 12.40 18.93 -20.63
N SER A 168 12.82 17.85 -21.30
CA SER A 168 12.07 17.22 -22.38
C SER A 168 10.76 16.65 -21.83
N ASP A 169 10.83 15.93 -20.71
CA ASP A 169 9.69 15.33 -20.03
C ASP A 169 8.71 16.37 -19.52
N THR A 170 9.20 17.47 -18.94
CA THR A 170 8.33 18.60 -18.59
C THR A 170 7.65 19.23 -19.78
N GLY A 171 8.31 19.26 -20.95
CA GLY A 171 7.67 19.68 -22.20
C GLY A 171 6.64 18.69 -22.76
N LEU A 172 6.51 17.50 -22.14
CA LEU A 172 5.58 16.42 -22.46
C LEU A 172 4.58 16.16 -21.32
N GLY A 173 4.34 17.14 -20.43
CA GLY A 173 3.33 17.04 -19.38
C GLY A 173 3.83 16.40 -18.08
N TYR A 174 5.13 16.44 -17.77
CA TYR A 174 5.62 16.02 -16.45
C TYR A 174 5.95 17.19 -15.55
N MET A 175 5.29 17.26 -14.39
CA MET A 175 5.47 18.32 -13.39
C MET A 175 5.29 19.72 -13.98
N ASP A 176 4.30 19.90 -14.84
CA ASP A 176 4.08 21.15 -15.54
C ASP A 176 2.96 22.01 -14.94
N GLY A 177 2.26 21.55 -13.90
CA GLY A 177 1.23 22.34 -13.21
C GLY A 177 -0.13 22.34 -13.92
N VAL A 178 -0.25 21.56 -14.98
CA VAL A 178 -1.46 21.36 -15.77
C VAL A 178 -1.80 19.88 -15.75
N ILE A 179 -3.10 19.58 -15.73
CA ILE A 179 -3.60 18.24 -16.03
C ILE A 179 -4.18 18.27 -17.44
N ASP A 180 -3.71 17.40 -18.33
CA ASP A 180 -4.22 17.25 -19.69
C ASP A 180 -4.05 15.82 -20.25
N GLY A 181 -4.35 15.62 -21.54
CA GLY A 181 -4.21 14.31 -22.19
C GLY A 181 -2.78 13.76 -22.24
N ALA A 182 -1.75 14.59 -22.00
CA ALA A 182 -0.37 14.14 -21.89
C ALA A 182 -0.10 13.40 -20.57
N ASP A 183 -0.96 13.54 -19.56
CA ASP A 183 -0.82 12.86 -18.28
C ASP A 183 -1.07 11.36 -18.34
N LEU A 184 -1.87 10.92 -19.32
CA LEU A 184 -2.19 9.50 -19.55
C LEU A 184 -2.74 8.82 -18.29
N TYR A 185 -3.62 9.51 -17.56
CA TYR A 185 -4.19 9.02 -16.32
C TYR A 185 -4.77 7.61 -16.50
N ALA A 186 -4.45 6.75 -15.53
CA ALA A 186 -5.14 5.50 -15.32
C ALA A 186 -5.09 5.18 -13.84
N LYS A 187 -6.21 4.72 -13.28
CA LYS A 187 -6.24 4.19 -11.93
C LYS A 187 -5.29 3.00 -11.78
N VAL A 188 -5.30 2.13 -12.80
CA VAL A 188 -4.38 1.00 -12.94
C VAL A 188 -3.74 1.02 -14.31
N THR A 189 -2.43 1.22 -14.37
CA THR A 189 -1.61 0.84 -15.53
C THR A 189 -1.14 -0.60 -15.32
N GLY A 190 -1.86 -1.57 -15.89
CA GLY A 190 -1.60 -2.99 -15.68
C GLY A 190 -2.83 -3.83 -15.94
N SER A 191 -2.84 -5.05 -15.39
CA SER A 191 -3.94 -6.00 -15.53
C SER A 191 -4.44 -6.46 -14.17
N LEU A 192 -5.73 -6.74 -14.09
CA LEU A 192 -6.39 -7.36 -12.94
C LEU A 192 -6.55 -8.86 -13.18
N ALA A 193 -6.23 -9.67 -12.17
CA ALA A 193 -6.36 -11.12 -12.22
C ALA A 193 -7.14 -11.64 -11.01
N PHE A 194 -8.19 -12.41 -11.27
CA PHE A 194 -9.06 -12.97 -10.23
C PHE A 194 -9.11 -14.50 -10.33
N ALA A 195 -8.87 -15.17 -9.20
CA ALA A 195 -9.05 -16.62 -9.13
C ALA A 195 -10.54 -17.01 -9.19
N VAL A 196 -11.45 -16.12 -8.75
CA VAL A 196 -12.89 -16.35 -8.85
C VAL A 196 -13.38 -16.19 -10.29
N ALA A 197 -14.42 -16.94 -10.65
CA ALA A 197 -15.07 -16.78 -11.95
C ALA A 197 -16.01 -15.56 -11.94
N LYS A 198 -15.98 -14.75 -13.01
CA LYS A 198 -16.88 -13.57 -13.20
C LYS A 198 -18.35 -13.90 -12.88
N ALA A 199 -18.88 -14.96 -13.51
CA ALA A 199 -20.27 -15.35 -13.31
C ALA A 199 -20.63 -15.77 -11.87
N ALA A 200 -19.66 -16.22 -11.06
CA ALA A 200 -19.90 -16.54 -9.66
C ALA A 200 -19.98 -15.26 -8.81
N TRP A 201 -19.08 -14.31 -9.06
CA TRP A 201 -19.09 -12.99 -8.43
C TRP A 201 -20.39 -12.24 -8.72
N GLU A 202 -20.74 -12.10 -9.99
CA GLU A 202 -21.94 -11.36 -10.41
C GLU A 202 -23.24 -12.04 -9.96
N ALA A 203 -23.28 -13.38 -9.91
CA ALA A 203 -24.47 -14.09 -9.45
C ALA A 203 -24.72 -13.91 -7.95
N GLU A 204 -23.66 -13.79 -7.14
CA GLU A 204 -23.78 -13.59 -5.70
C GLU A 204 -24.24 -12.16 -5.36
N HIS A 205 -23.73 -11.16 -6.07
CA HIS A 205 -24.04 -9.74 -5.81
C HIS A 205 -25.26 -9.24 -6.60
N GLY A 206 -25.61 -9.91 -7.69
CA GLY A 206 -26.78 -9.57 -8.52
C GLY A 206 -26.53 -8.47 -9.55
N GLU A 207 -25.28 -8.07 -9.74
CA GLU A 207 -24.83 -7.00 -10.62
C GLU A 207 -23.42 -7.27 -11.18
N SER A 208 -22.95 -6.45 -12.12
CA SER A 208 -21.59 -6.56 -12.67
C SER A 208 -20.55 -6.25 -11.60
N TYR A 209 -19.41 -6.93 -11.61
CA TYR A 209 -18.28 -6.58 -10.72
C TYR A 209 -17.78 -5.13 -10.95
N GLN A 210 -18.06 -4.57 -12.12
CA GLN A 210 -17.70 -3.19 -12.49
C GLN A 210 -18.48 -2.13 -11.71
N THR A 211 -19.47 -2.52 -10.89
CA THR A 211 -20.12 -1.60 -9.94
C THR A 211 -19.24 -1.29 -8.73
N VAL A 212 -18.21 -2.11 -8.46
CA VAL A 212 -17.30 -1.95 -7.32
C VAL A 212 -15.84 -1.84 -7.75
N VAL A 213 -15.54 -2.02 -9.04
CA VAL A 213 -14.20 -1.85 -9.62
C VAL A 213 -14.23 -0.63 -10.55
N GLU A 214 -14.13 0.54 -9.94
CA GLU A 214 -14.18 1.85 -10.62
C GLU A 214 -12.78 2.33 -11.03
N GLY A 215 -12.72 3.20 -12.05
CA GLY A 215 -11.51 3.81 -12.56
C GLY A 215 -10.91 3.06 -13.76
N PRO A 216 -10.27 3.78 -14.69
CA PRO A 216 -9.73 3.21 -15.92
C PRO A 216 -8.54 2.28 -15.67
N ILE A 217 -8.53 1.17 -16.39
CA ILE A 217 -7.49 0.15 -16.41
C ILE A 217 -6.83 0.16 -17.78
N ARG A 218 -5.55 0.52 -17.84
CA ARG A 218 -4.75 0.52 -19.07
C ARG A 218 -3.78 -0.67 -19.06
N PRO A 219 -4.11 -1.79 -19.74
CA PRO A 219 -3.23 -2.95 -19.80
C PRO A 219 -2.00 -2.69 -20.67
N GLY A 220 -1.01 -3.59 -20.54
CA GLY A 220 0.10 -3.66 -21.49
C GLY A 220 -0.37 -4.03 -22.90
N ILE A 221 0.50 -3.82 -23.89
CA ILE A 221 0.23 -4.23 -25.27
C ILE A 221 -0.06 -5.74 -25.32
N ASP A 222 -1.13 -6.12 -26.02
CA ASP A 222 -1.59 -7.51 -26.16
C ASP A 222 -1.97 -8.21 -24.83
N ALA A 223 -2.15 -7.47 -23.74
CA ALA A 223 -2.65 -7.97 -22.47
C ALA A 223 -4.14 -7.65 -22.29
N ALA A 224 -4.87 -8.56 -21.62
CA ALA A 224 -6.23 -8.27 -21.20
C ALA A 224 -6.22 -7.31 -19.99
N PRO A 225 -7.18 -6.37 -19.90
CA PRO A 225 -7.33 -5.53 -18.72
C PRO A 225 -7.73 -6.36 -17.49
N VAL A 226 -8.59 -7.36 -17.68
CA VAL A 226 -9.11 -8.21 -16.60
C VAL A 226 -9.17 -9.67 -17.02
N GLU A 227 -8.71 -10.56 -16.13
CA GLU A 227 -8.80 -12.00 -16.27
C GLU A 227 -9.49 -12.64 -15.06
N PHE A 228 -10.37 -13.62 -15.31
CA PHE A 228 -11.15 -14.33 -14.30
C PHE A 228 -10.90 -15.83 -14.36
N ALA A 229 -11.16 -16.52 -13.25
CA ALA A 229 -10.88 -17.94 -13.10
C ALA A 229 -9.41 -18.29 -13.42
N VAL A 230 -8.49 -17.38 -13.09
CA VAL A 230 -7.06 -17.56 -13.26
C VAL A 230 -6.61 -18.76 -12.41
N PRO A 231 -5.90 -19.74 -12.99
CA PRO A 231 -5.58 -20.97 -12.29
C PRO A 231 -4.50 -20.77 -11.22
N ASP A 232 -4.44 -21.70 -10.26
CA ASP A 232 -3.51 -21.65 -9.11
C ASP A 232 -2.04 -21.60 -9.53
N GLU A 233 -1.70 -22.14 -10.70
CA GLU A 233 -0.32 -22.11 -11.22
C GLU A 233 0.12 -20.72 -11.68
N GLU A 234 -0.83 -19.83 -12.03
CA GLU A 234 -0.56 -18.47 -12.47
C GLU A 234 -0.79 -17.46 -11.34
N LEU A 235 -1.82 -17.67 -10.53
CA LEU A 235 -2.15 -16.84 -9.37
C LEU A 235 -1.96 -17.65 -8.08
N LEU A 236 -0.73 -17.80 -7.63
CA LEU A 236 -0.36 -18.67 -6.48
C LEU A 236 -0.87 -18.16 -5.13
N GLU A 237 -1.27 -19.08 -4.25
CA GLU A 237 -1.56 -18.76 -2.85
C GLU A 237 -0.26 -18.54 -2.07
N ILE A 238 -0.06 -17.34 -1.56
CA ILE A 238 1.10 -17.04 -0.71
C ILE A 238 0.73 -17.36 0.74
N THR A 239 1.51 -18.24 1.37
CA THR A 239 1.31 -18.67 2.76
C THR A 239 2.52 -18.33 3.62
N THR A 240 2.34 -18.24 4.93
CA THR A 240 3.42 -17.87 5.85
C THR A 240 4.58 -18.88 5.83
N GLY A 241 4.30 -20.17 5.60
CA GLY A 241 5.30 -21.24 5.56
C GLY A 241 6.23 -21.21 4.35
N MET A 242 5.87 -20.48 3.28
CA MET A 242 6.74 -20.33 2.11
C MET A 242 8.04 -19.59 2.43
N PHE A 243 8.09 -18.85 3.53
CA PHE A 243 9.20 -17.98 3.89
C PHE A 243 10.07 -18.50 5.07
N ASP A 244 9.87 -19.75 5.50
CA ASP A 244 10.58 -20.32 6.66
C ASP A 244 12.13 -20.30 6.49
N ASP A 245 12.62 -20.58 5.28
CA ASP A 245 14.06 -20.57 4.97
C ASP A 245 14.63 -19.15 5.00
N SER A 246 13.95 -18.19 4.36
CA SER A 246 14.34 -16.78 4.39
C SER A 246 14.36 -16.23 5.81
N GLN A 247 13.32 -16.50 6.61
CA GLN A 247 13.29 -16.09 8.01
C GLN A 247 14.44 -16.67 8.83
N SER A 248 14.75 -17.96 8.62
CA SER A 248 15.87 -18.62 9.29
C SER A 248 17.20 -17.95 8.96
N TRP A 249 17.37 -17.50 7.71
CA TRP A 249 18.53 -16.72 7.29
C TRP A 249 18.59 -15.35 8.01
N PHE A 250 17.49 -14.59 8.02
CA PHE A 250 17.41 -13.29 8.70
C PHE A 250 17.70 -13.41 10.20
N ALA A 251 17.07 -14.37 10.87
CA ALA A 251 17.28 -14.64 12.30
C ALA A 251 18.74 -15.00 12.64
N ALA A 252 19.48 -15.59 11.69
CA ALA A 252 20.89 -15.93 11.88
C ALA A 252 21.83 -14.73 11.72
N GLN A 253 21.40 -13.65 11.07
CA GLN A 253 22.24 -12.45 10.87
C GLN A 253 22.36 -11.55 12.09
N VAL A 254 21.45 -11.69 13.05
CA VAL A 254 21.33 -10.80 14.22
C VAL A 254 21.87 -11.49 15.49
N PRO A 255 23.15 -11.26 15.86
CA PRO A 255 23.78 -11.94 16.98
C PRO A 255 23.23 -11.42 18.31
N GLY A 256 22.72 -12.32 19.16
CA GLY A 256 22.24 -11.95 20.49
C GLY A 256 21.14 -12.90 20.96
N SER A 257 21.23 -13.36 22.21
CA SER A 257 20.15 -14.08 22.86
C SER A 257 19.24 -13.10 23.60
N GLN A 258 17.95 -13.38 23.61
CA GLN A 258 16.97 -12.77 24.51
C GLN A 258 17.44 -12.72 25.98
N PRO A 259 17.32 -11.58 26.67
CA PRO A 259 17.30 -11.55 28.13
C PRO A 259 16.12 -12.38 28.65
N THR A 260 16.35 -13.12 29.74
CA THR A 260 15.28 -13.90 30.40
C THR A 260 15.16 -13.45 31.86
N PRO A 261 13.98 -12.99 32.34
CA PRO A 261 12.72 -12.79 31.60
C PRO A 261 12.77 -11.57 30.67
N PRO A 262 11.96 -11.52 29.60
CA PRO A 262 11.88 -10.37 28.71
C PRO A 262 11.30 -9.16 29.46
N SER A 263 11.89 -7.99 29.24
CA SER A 263 11.44 -6.69 29.74
C SER A 263 11.25 -5.71 28.59
N PRO A 264 10.22 -4.85 28.60
CA PRO A 264 10.10 -3.74 27.67
C PRO A 264 11.31 -2.79 27.71
N ASP A 265 12.05 -2.78 28.82
CA ASP A 265 13.28 -1.99 28.98
C ASP A 265 14.54 -2.63 28.37
N ASP A 266 14.44 -3.86 27.86
CA ASP A 266 15.58 -4.53 27.24
C ASP A 266 15.91 -3.85 25.91
N LEU A 267 17.06 -3.17 25.88
CA LEU A 267 17.57 -2.54 24.67
C LEU A 267 17.78 -3.60 23.58
N PRO A 268 17.42 -3.31 22.32
CA PRO A 268 17.72 -4.19 21.20
C PRO A 268 19.21 -4.54 21.12
N THR A 269 19.54 -5.79 20.77
CA THR A 269 20.95 -6.23 20.69
C THR A 269 21.66 -5.49 19.57
N GLU A 270 22.79 -4.84 19.88
CA GLU A 270 23.62 -4.06 18.93
C GLU A 270 23.11 -2.66 18.55
N ALA A 271 22.53 -1.92 19.51
CA ALA A 271 22.52 -0.45 19.44
C ALA A 271 23.97 0.08 19.46
N ILE A 272 24.49 0.53 18.32
CA ILE A 272 25.87 1.00 18.21
C ILE A 272 25.86 2.32 17.47
N VAL A 273 25.56 3.40 18.24
CA VAL A 273 25.97 4.81 18.08
C VAL A 273 24.78 5.79 18.20
N GLY A 274 24.93 6.82 19.05
CA GLY A 274 24.06 7.99 19.10
C GLY A 274 22.76 7.83 19.90
N GLY A 275 21.97 8.90 19.91
CA GLY A 275 20.56 8.88 20.32
C GLY A 275 20.22 8.92 21.81
N THR A 276 18.92 8.86 22.09
CA THR A 276 18.35 8.79 23.44
C THR A 276 17.40 7.60 23.58
N TYR A 277 17.42 6.99 24.77
CA TYR A 277 16.46 5.97 25.18
C TYR A 277 15.61 6.53 26.30
N THR A 278 14.29 6.46 26.16
CA THR A 278 13.35 6.78 27.23
C THR A 278 12.53 5.53 27.56
N PRO A 279 12.52 5.08 28.83
CA PRO A 279 11.73 3.91 29.22
C PRO A 279 10.22 4.17 29.07
N PRO A 280 9.40 3.11 28.94
CA PRO A 280 7.96 3.24 28.76
C PRO A 280 7.26 3.86 29.96
N ALA A 281 7.79 3.65 31.16
CA ALA A 281 7.16 4.11 32.39
C ALA A 281 6.97 5.64 32.40
N GLY A 282 5.71 6.08 32.38
CA GLY A 282 5.34 7.50 32.40
C GLY A 282 5.24 8.16 31.02
N GLN A 283 5.44 7.40 29.94
CA GLN A 283 5.11 7.86 28.60
C GLN A 283 3.59 7.99 28.40
N PRO A 284 3.13 8.82 27.46
CA PRO A 284 1.73 8.79 27.04
C PRO A 284 1.32 7.41 26.55
N TRP A 285 0.03 7.10 26.72
CA TRP A 285 -0.58 5.93 26.10
C TRP A 285 -0.79 6.21 24.63
N GLU A 286 -0.13 5.45 23.77
CA GLU A 286 -0.26 5.55 22.32
C GLU A 286 -1.30 4.54 21.83
N ALA A 287 -2.27 5.02 21.06
CA ALA A 287 -3.28 4.19 20.40
C ALA A 287 -2.65 3.20 19.41
N VAL A 288 -3.28 2.03 19.28
CA VAL A 288 -3.01 1.05 18.23
C VAL A 288 -4.29 0.81 17.45
N PRO A 289 -4.31 1.09 16.13
CA PRO A 289 -3.23 1.68 15.34
C PRO A 289 -2.99 3.15 15.73
N PHE A 290 -1.76 3.62 15.59
CA PHE A 290 -1.45 5.04 15.75
C PHE A 290 -2.32 5.91 14.82
N GLY A 291 -2.93 6.96 15.37
CA GLY A 291 -3.79 7.90 14.62
C GLY A 291 -5.24 7.46 14.42
N SER A 292 -5.61 6.21 14.72
CA SER A 292 -6.98 5.75 14.56
C SER A 292 -7.91 6.27 15.67
N ALA A 293 -9.11 6.73 15.28
CA ALA A 293 -10.18 7.06 16.22
C ALA A 293 -10.79 5.82 16.90
N GLY A 294 -10.59 4.63 16.32
CA GLY A 294 -11.13 3.33 16.74
C GLY A 294 -10.10 2.42 17.42
N ALA A 295 -9.16 2.98 18.20
CA ALA A 295 -8.05 2.23 18.78
C ALA A 295 -8.46 0.90 19.46
N TYR A 296 -7.74 -0.17 19.13
CA TYR A 296 -7.98 -1.49 19.68
C TYR A 296 -7.20 -1.77 20.98
N ASP A 297 -6.09 -1.08 21.21
CA ASP A 297 -5.32 -1.17 22.44
C ASP A 297 -4.47 0.10 22.61
N TYR A 298 -3.83 0.23 23.77
CA TYR A 298 -2.91 1.32 24.05
C TYR A 298 -1.60 0.82 24.64
N TYR A 299 -0.50 1.47 24.26
CA TYR A 299 0.85 1.14 24.72
C TYR A 299 1.57 2.35 25.31
N GLN A 300 2.17 2.17 26.48
CA GLN A 300 3.31 3.00 26.88
C GLN A 300 4.57 2.37 26.30
N ARG A 301 5.17 3.03 25.30
CA ARG A 301 6.27 2.45 24.51
C ARG A 301 7.63 2.90 25.04
N PRO A 302 8.64 2.02 25.08
CA PRO A 302 10.03 2.49 25.12
C PRO A 302 10.29 3.33 23.86
N HIS A 303 10.93 4.47 24.02
CA HIS A 303 11.22 5.40 22.93
C HIS A 303 12.72 5.41 22.64
N TYR A 304 13.09 5.05 21.41
CA TYR A 304 14.44 5.11 20.86
C TYR A 304 14.50 6.23 19.82
N GLU A 305 15.31 7.24 20.06
CA GLU A 305 15.39 8.44 19.22
C GLU A 305 16.83 8.64 18.72
N ASP A 306 17.01 8.98 17.44
CA ASP A 306 18.30 9.32 16.82
C ASP A 306 19.39 8.23 16.97
N MET A 307 18.99 6.96 16.99
CA MET A 307 19.90 5.82 17.14
C MET A 307 20.23 5.15 15.81
N THR A 308 21.46 4.64 15.70
CA THR A 308 21.84 3.71 14.62
C THR A 308 21.97 2.28 15.16
N PHE A 309 21.28 1.38 14.51
CA PHE A 309 21.29 -0.05 14.78
C PHE A 309 21.93 -0.80 13.61
N ARG A 310 22.70 -1.85 13.90
CA ARG A 310 23.25 -2.73 12.88
C ARG A 310 22.93 -4.17 13.26
N ASN A 311 22.36 -4.93 12.33
CA ASN A 311 22.01 -6.34 12.54
C ASN A 311 21.34 -6.57 13.90
N VAL A 312 20.25 -5.83 14.13
CA VAL A 312 19.61 -5.73 15.43
C VAL A 312 18.50 -6.76 15.62
N ARG A 313 18.46 -7.36 16.81
CA ARG A 313 17.33 -8.15 17.27
C ARG A 313 16.47 -7.29 18.19
N ILE A 314 15.21 -7.06 17.79
CA ILE A 314 14.20 -6.46 18.66
C ILE A 314 13.48 -7.58 19.39
N HIS A 315 13.62 -7.55 20.70
CA HIS A 315 13.16 -8.60 21.57
C HIS A 315 11.62 -8.59 21.74
N ARG A 316 11.01 -9.77 21.91
CA ARG A 316 9.61 -9.93 22.31
C ARG A 316 9.28 -9.02 23.51
N GLY A 317 8.13 -8.36 23.46
CA GLY A 317 7.68 -7.48 24.54
C GLY A 317 8.27 -6.07 24.53
N ASN A 318 9.16 -5.74 23.58
CA ASN A 318 9.72 -4.41 23.45
C ASN A 318 8.63 -3.37 23.14
N ASN A 319 7.81 -3.62 22.12
CA ASN A 319 6.71 -2.75 21.68
C ASN A 319 7.12 -1.27 21.44
N GLY A 320 8.36 -1.04 21.03
CA GLY A 320 8.97 0.29 21.01
C GLY A 320 8.44 1.24 19.95
N LEU A 321 8.69 2.52 20.21
CA LEU A 321 8.71 3.59 19.22
C LEU A 321 10.16 3.85 18.85
N PHE A 322 10.47 3.76 17.56
CA PHE A 322 11.75 4.16 16.99
C PHE A 322 11.53 5.42 16.17
N GLU A 323 12.16 6.53 16.56
CA GLU A 323 12.04 7.83 15.93
C GLU A 323 13.40 8.27 15.38
N ASN A 324 13.44 8.70 14.12
CA ASN A 324 14.66 9.15 13.43
C ASN A 324 15.82 8.14 13.50
N CYS A 325 15.51 6.85 13.63
CA CYS A 325 16.51 5.80 13.76
C CYS A 325 16.98 5.29 12.40
N THR A 326 18.24 4.85 12.32
CA THR A 326 18.81 4.19 11.14
C THR A 326 19.08 2.72 11.42
N PHE A 327 18.62 1.82 10.56
CA PHE A 327 18.83 0.39 10.66
C PHE A 327 19.69 -0.11 9.50
N VAL A 328 20.82 -0.73 9.79
CA VAL A 328 21.78 -1.20 8.78
C VAL A 328 21.87 -2.73 8.79
N GLY A 329 21.62 -3.36 7.64
CA GLY A 329 21.57 -4.81 7.51
C GLY A 329 20.22 -5.37 7.94
N VAL A 330 20.20 -6.32 8.87
CA VAL A 330 18.95 -6.97 9.31
C VAL A 330 18.38 -6.33 10.57
N THR A 331 17.09 -6.01 10.56
CA THR A 331 16.29 -5.78 11.78
C THR A 331 15.36 -6.98 11.97
N PHE A 332 15.62 -7.81 12.97
CA PHE A 332 14.80 -8.98 13.25
C PHE A 332 13.90 -8.75 14.47
N VAL A 333 12.59 -8.75 14.26
CA VAL A 333 11.58 -8.57 15.31
C VAL A 333 11.08 -9.92 15.79
N GLU A 334 11.30 -10.20 17.07
CA GLU A 334 10.82 -11.45 17.65
C GLU A 334 9.38 -11.35 18.16
N SER A 335 8.67 -12.47 18.13
CA SER A 335 7.37 -12.63 18.79
C SER A 335 7.17 -14.07 19.26
N GLU A 336 6.22 -14.29 20.15
CA GLU A 336 5.75 -15.63 20.47
C GLU A 336 4.97 -16.19 19.29
N ARG A 337 5.53 -17.25 18.68
CA ARG A 337 5.01 -17.87 17.48
C ARG A 337 3.73 -18.64 17.75
N GLN A 338 3.62 -19.24 18.94
CA GLN A 338 2.48 -20.07 19.36
C GLN A 338 1.31 -19.21 19.87
N CYS A 339 0.87 -18.25 19.06
CA CYS A 339 -0.12 -17.23 19.40
C CYS A 339 -1.57 -17.58 19.00
N SER A 340 -1.88 -18.87 18.83
CA SER A 340 -3.15 -19.33 18.26
C SER A 340 -4.35 -19.33 19.22
N HIS A 341 -4.16 -18.90 20.47
CA HIS A 341 -5.28 -18.83 21.43
C HIS A 341 -6.22 -17.68 21.05
N VAL A 342 -7.52 -17.91 21.15
CA VAL A 342 -8.56 -16.95 20.74
C VAL A 342 -8.49 -15.63 21.52
N ASP A 343 -8.00 -15.69 22.77
CA ASP A 343 -7.79 -14.51 23.61
C ASP A 343 -6.47 -13.77 23.36
N TRP A 344 -5.64 -14.17 22.38
CA TRP A 344 -4.29 -13.63 22.23
C TRP A 344 -4.26 -12.12 21.99
N ASN A 345 -5.14 -11.61 21.12
CA ASN A 345 -5.26 -10.16 20.86
C ASN A 345 -5.74 -9.37 22.08
N TYR A 346 -6.50 -10.00 22.97
CA TYR A 346 -7.22 -9.31 24.04
C TYR A 346 -6.53 -9.40 25.41
N ALA A 347 -5.71 -10.43 25.61
CA ALA A 347 -4.98 -10.63 26.87
C ALA A 347 -4.07 -9.43 27.16
N GLY A 348 -4.28 -8.80 28.32
CA GLY A 348 -3.55 -7.61 28.75
C GLY A 348 -3.97 -6.30 28.07
N ALA A 349 -5.01 -6.28 27.22
CA ALA A 349 -5.45 -5.05 26.56
C ALA A 349 -5.96 -4.00 27.57
N VAL A 350 -5.70 -2.73 27.28
CA VAL A 350 -6.04 -1.59 28.13
C VAL A 350 -6.74 -0.49 27.33
N GLU A 351 -7.41 0.41 28.04
CA GLU A 351 -7.95 1.66 27.50
C GLU A 351 -6.91 2.79 27.56
N GLU A 352 -7.25 3.96 27.02
CA GLU A 352 -6.37 5.14 26.94
C GLU A 352 -5.80 5.59 28.31
N ASP A 353 -6.53 5.33 29.40
CA ASP A 353 -6.08 5.66 30.77
C ASP A 353 -5.24 4.55 31.42
N GLY A 354 -5.00 3.45 30.70
CA GLY A 354 -4.28 2.28 31.16
C GLY A 354 -5.12 1.31 32.01
N SER A 355 -6.41 1.55 32.18
CA SER A 355 -7.31 0.60 32.84
C SER A 355 -7.54 -0.64 31.96
N PRO A 356 -7.80 -1.83 32.55
CA PRO A 356 -8.07 -3.03 31.75
C PRO A 356 -9.28 -2.84 30.84
N ARG A 357 -9.13 -3.21 29.57
CA ARG A 357 -10.21 -3.12 28.56
C ARG A 357 -11.35 -4.11 28.83
N PHE A 358 -11.06 -5.24 29.47
CA PHE A 358 -12.03 -6.29 29.77
C PHE A 358 -12.15 -6.54 31.27
N ASP A 359 -13.39 -6.69 31.76
CA ASP A 359 -13.71 -7.06 33.14
C ASP A 359 -14.65 -8.29 33.19
N PRO A 360 -14.17 -9.47 33.64
CA PRO A 360 -12.80 -9.74 34.09
C PRO A 360 -11.78 -9.73 32.94
N PRO A 361 -10.48 -9.52 33.21
CA PRO A 361 -9.44 -9.60 32.19
C PRO A 361 -9.41 -10.97 31.50
N LEU A 362 -9.25 -10.96 30.17
CA LEU A 362 -9.05 -12.17 29.37
C LEU A 362 -7.63 -12.69 29.53
N VAL A 363 -7.46 -14.01 29.46
CA VAL A 363 -6.18 -14.71 29.65
C VAL A 363 -6.01 -15.70 28.51
N ALA A 364 -4.94 -15.54 27.74
CA ALA A 364 -4.59 -16.50 26.70
C ALA A 364 -3.85 -17.71 27.29
N GLU A 365 -3.69 -18.77 26.51
CA GLU A 365 -2.89 -19.93 26.90
C GLU A 365 -1.93 -20.34 25.77
N LEU A 366 -0.73 -20.75 26.13
CA LEU A 366 0.16 -21.47 25.21
C LEU A 366 -0.37 -22.90 24.98
N PRO A 367 0.12 -23.63 23.95
CA PRO A 367 -0.33 -24.99 23.67
C PRO A 367 -0.11 -26.02 24.81
N ASP A 368 0.77 -25.70 25.77
CA ASP A 368 1.00 -26.50 26.98
C ASP A 368 0.11 -26.09 28.17
N SER A 369 -0.91 -25.27 27.93
CA SER A 369 -1.81 -24.67 28.92
C SER A 369 -1.13 -23.73 29.92
N THR A 370 0.05 -23.19 29.58
CA THR A 370 0.65 -22.09 30.36
C THR A 370 -0.18 -20.82 30.16
N PRO A 371 -0.71 -20.20 31.25
CA PRO A 371 -1.52 -19.00 31.14
C PRO A 371 -0.66 -17.79 30.78
N VAL A 372 -1.15 -17.00 29.84
CA VAL A 372 -0.59 -15.73 29.35
C VAL A 372 -1.60 -14.63 29.68
N PRO A 373 -1.51 -14.00 30.87
CA PRO A 373 -2.43 -12.95 31.27
C PRO A 373 -2.20 -11.63 30.50
N ASP A 374 -1.02 -11.46 29.93
CA ASP A 374 -0.64 -10.28 29.14
C ASP A 374 0.25 -10.72 27.98
N SER A 375 -0.33 -10.82 26.79
CA SER A 375 0.39 -11.23 25.58
C SER A 375 1.26 -10.09 25.02
N ARG A 376 1.12 -8.85 25.51
CA ARG A 376 1.97 -7.72 25.11
C ARG A 376 3.42 -7.93 25.52
N LEU A 377 3.66 -8.68 26.60
CA LEU A 377 5.00 -8.97 27.12
C LEU A 377 5.79 -9.99 26.28
N ILE A 378 5.12 -10.69 25.37
CA ILE A 378 5.72 -11.74 24.54
C ILE A 378 5.39 -11.59 23.05
N SER A 379 4.73 -10.50 22.66
CA SER A 379 4.47 -10.12 21.26
C SER A 379 5.15 -8.77 20.96
N ASN A 380 5.06 -8.28 19.73
CA ASN A 380 5.61 -6.96 19.39
C ASN A 380 4.65 -6.15 18.51
N ASN A 381 4.24 -5.01 19.04
CA ASN A 381 3.58 -3.94 18.32
C ASN A 381 4.57 -2.78 18.25
N ILE A 382 5.14 -2.46 17.09
CA ILE A 382 6.26 -1.50 16.97
C ILE A 382 5.90 -0.38 16.00
N ARG A 383 6.30 0.85 16.33
CA ARG A 383 6.20 1.99 15.41
C ARG A 383 7.58 2.49 15.03
N PHE A 384 7.79 2.68 13.73
CA PHE A 384 8.95 3.34 13.14
C PHE A 384 8.47 4.67 12.55
N HIS A 385 9.05 5.76 13.04
CA HIS A 385 8.74 7.13 12.62
C HIS A 385 10.01 7.77 12.08
N ASN A 386 9.95 8.30 10.84
CA ASN A 386 11.10 8.91 10.16
C ASN A 386 12.36 8.03 10.13
N CYS A 387 12.19 6.70 10.12
CA CYS A 387 13.31 5.77 10.20
C CYS A 387 13.91 5.49 8.82
N THR A 388 15.22 5.23 8.76
CA THR A 388 15.89 4.82 7.52
C THR A 388 16.37 3.38 7.62
N PHE A 389 15.90 2.51 6.73
CA PHE A 389 16.33 1.13 6.63
C PHE A 389 17.30 0.97 5.46
N LEU A 390 18.54 0.59 5.77
CA LEU A 390 19.60 0.25 4.82
C LEU A 390 19.79 -1.28 4.82
N GLY A 391 18.78 -1.98 4.33
CA GLY A 391 18.60 -3.43 4.51
C GLY A 391 17.13 -3.82 4.65
N SER A 392 16.86 -4.80 5.49
CA SER A 392 15.53 -5.40 5.61
C SER A 392 15.08 -5.51 7.06
N ILE A 393 13.77 -5.42 7.26
CA ILE A 393 13.11 -5.80 8.49
C ILE A 393 12.42 -7.16 8.29
N ALA A 394 12.62 -8.09 9.22
CA ALA A 394 12.01 -9.41 9.20
C ALA A 394 11.47 -9.78 10.58
N GLY A 395 10.45 -10.63 10.63
CA GLY A 395 9.84 -11.06 11.88
C GLY A 395 9.73 -12.58 11.99
N ASP A 396 9.46 -13.05 13.20
CA ASP A 396 9.07 -14.45 13.44
C ASP A 396 7.82 -14.85 12.62
N ARG A 397 7.77 -16.08 12.08
CA ARG A 397 6.53 -16.64 11.50
C ARG A 397 5.55 -16.98 12.61
N LEU A 398 4.41 -16.30 12.58
CA LEU A 398 3.31 -16.49 13.51
C LEU A 398 2.41 -17.64 13.07
N ASP A 399 1.85 -18.36 14.04
CA ASP A 399 0.88 -19.43 13.76
C ASP A 399 -0.55 -18.89 13.54
N GLU A 400 -0.82 -17.64 13.94
CA GLU A 400 -2.11 -16.97 13.77
C GLU A 400 -1.95 -15.46 13.57
N TYR A 401 -2.87 -14.82 12.85
CA TYR A 401 -2.86 -13.37 12.63
C TYR A 401 -3.44 -12.63 13.84
N THR A 402 -2.55 -12.01 14.62
CA THR A 402 -2.89 -11.32 15.87
C THR A 402 -2.53 -9.84 15.78
N HIS A 403 -3.23 -9.08 14.95
CA HIS A 403 -2.94 -7.68 14.60
C HIS A 403 -2.89 -6.68 15.76
N TRP A 404 -3.52 -6.96 16.91
CA TRP A 404 -3.39 -6.08 18.09
C TRP A 404 -2.01 -6.21 18.72
N ARG A 405 -1.36 -7.36 18.52
CA ARG A 405 -0.15 -7.79 19.22
C ARG A 405 1.09 -7.85 18.35
N ASN A 406 0.91 -8.21 17.09
CA ASN A 406 1.96 -8.44 16.12
C ASN A 406 1.75 -7.50 14.93
N LYS A 407 2.28 -6.28 15.07
CA LYS A 407 2.09 -5.19 14.13
C LYS A 407 3.36 -4.36 14.03
N ILE A 408 3.70 -3.93 12.83
CA ILE A 408 4.64 -2.82 12.62
C ILE A 408 3.91 -1.68 11.92
N GLN A 409 4.24 -0.45 12.32
CA GLN A 409 3.71 0.75 11.70
C GLN A 409 4.87 1.61 11.19
N MET A 410 4.81 2.05 9.93
CA MET A 410 5.80 2.90 9.28
C MET A 410 5.17 4.27 9.06
N THR A 411 5.71 5.33 9.66
CA THR A 411 5.11 6.68 9.65
C THR A 411 6.13 7.75 9.31
N GLY A 412 5.68 8.95 8.93
CA GLY A 412 6.53 10.08 8.54
C GLY A 412 7.43 9.74 7.34
N ASN A 413 8.66 10.25 7.31
CA ASN A 413 9.64 10.04 6.24
C ASN A 413 10.39 8.70 6.37
N THR A 414 9.68 7.63 6.74
CA THR A 414 10.30 6.31 6.84
C THR A 414 10.66 5.80 5.45
N ARG A 415 11.90 5.36 5.24
CA ARG A 415 12.43 5.04 3.90
C ARG A 415 13.35 3.84 3.87
N PHE A 416 13.34 3.09 2.77
CA PHE A 416 14.11 1.86 2.57
C PHE A 416 15.05 1.96 1.38
N TYR A 417 16.30 1.50 1.55
CA TYR A 417 17.27 1.39 0.47
C TYR A 417 18.17 0.16 0.66
N ILE A 418 18.58 -0.44 -0.46
CA ILE A 418 19.58 -1.52 -0.45
C ILE A 418 20.65 -1.37 -1.55
N ASP A 419 20.30 -0.70 -2.65
CA ASP A 419 21.26 -0.33 -3.70
C ASP A 419 21.94 1.01 -3.34
N PRO A 420 23.28 1.04 -3.13
CA PRO A 420 24.01 2.29 -2.93
C PRO A 420 23.95 3.24 -4.14
N ASN A 421 23.52 2.77 -5.32
CA ASN A 421 23.38 3.60 -6.52
C ASN A 421 21.92 3.95 -6.85
N ASP A 422 20.98 3.65 -5.95
CA ASP A 422 19.58 4.03 -6.11
C ASP A 422 19.49 5.57 -6.33
N PRO A 423 18.90 6.04 -7.45
CA PRO A 423 18.75 7.47 -7.72
C PRO A 423 18.01 8.22 -6.60
N ASP A 424 17.02 7.59 -5.98
CA ASP A 424 16.23 8.22 -4.93
C ASP A 424 17.01 8.32 -3.62
N LEU A 425 17.92 7.36 -3.35
CA LEU A 425 18.92 7.50 -2.28
C LEU A 425 19.89 8.64 -2.58
N LEU A 426 20.39 8.73 -3.81
CA LEU A 426 21.36 9.73 -4.24
C LEU A 426 20.81 11.16 -4.18
N ALA A 427 19.49 11.32 -4.33
CA ALA A 427 18.80 12.59 -4.19
C ALA A 427 18.64 13.05 -2.73
N GLN A 428 18.83 12.15 -1.76
CA GLN A 428 18.64 12.48 -0.34
C GLN A 428 19.74 13.43 0.18
N PRO A 429 19.41 14.36 1.10
CA PRO A 429 20.39 15.29 1.67
C PRO A 429 21.51 14.58 2.45
N ASP A 430 21.26 13.37 2.96
CA ASP A 430 22.20 12.54 3.71
C ASP A 430 22.80 11.36 2.91
N ALA A 431 22.64 11.37 1.57
CA ALA A 431 23.04 10.29 0.66
C ALA A 431 24.47 9.75 0.93
N ALA A 432 25.45 10.63 1.12
CA ALA A 432 26.85 10.21 1.35
C ALA A 432 27.01 9.32 2.59
N THR A 433 26.24 9.56 3.66
CA THR A 433 26.25 8.74 4.87
C THR A 433 25.59 7.40 4.59
N LEU A 434 24.41 7.39 3.95
CA LEU A 434 23.66 6.19 3.62
C LEU A 434 24.46 5.27 2.69
N GLN A 435 25.08 5.82 1.65
CA GLN A 435 25.99 5.09 0.76
C GLN A 435 27.18 4.49 1.52
N GLY A 436 27.74 5.23 2.49
CA GLY A 436 28.84 4.74 3.31
C GLY A 436 28.46 3.48 4.09
N HIS A 437 27.25 3.45 4.64
CA HIS A 437 26.72 2.27 5.35
C HIS A 437 26.45 1.09 4.41
N LEU A 438 25.80 1.32 3.27
CA LEU A 438 25.49 0.28 2.28
C LEU A 438 26.75 -0.34 1.68
N ASN A 439 27.76 0.48 1.33
CA ASN A 439 29.05 -0.01 0.83
C ASN A 439 29.85 -0.77 1.90
N GLY A 440 29.48 -0.63 3.18
CA GLY A 440 30.01 -1.42 4.28
C GLY A 440 29.38 -2.81 4.43
N LEU A 441 28.27 -3.09 3.73
CA LEU A 441 27.69 -4.44 3.64
C LEU A 441 28.39 -5.25 2.54
N SER A 442 28.50 -6.56 2.73
CA SER A 442 29.05 -7.41 1.68
C SER A 442 28.13 -7.44 0.45
N ALA A 443 28.67 -7.75 -0.72
CA ALA A 443 27.84 -7.85 -1.92
C ALA A 443 26.80 -8.98 -1.78
N ASP A 444 27.20 -10.12 -1.21
CA ASP A 444 26.32 -11.27 -0.99
C ASP A 444 25.19 -10.92 -0.01
N ASP A 445 25.48 -10.21 1.09
CA ASP A 445 24.44 -9.76 2.02
C ASP A 445 23.48 -8.79 1.33
N ARG A 446 23.98 -7.84 0.52
CA ARG A 446 23.11 -6.91 -0.20
C ARG A 446 22.21 -7.61 -1.20
N THR A 447 22.72 -8.62 -1.90
CA THR A 447 21.91 -9.45 -2.80
C THR A 447 20.81 -10.17 -2.05
N GLU A 448 21.09 -10.67 -0.84
CA GLU A 448 20.09 -11.40 -0.08
C GLU A 448 19.04 -10.48 0.57
N LEU A 449 19.48 -9.34 1.13
CA LEU A 449 18.59 -8.29 1.63
C LEU A 449 17.68 -7.71 0.53
N ALA A 450 18.15 -7.65 -0.72
CA ALA A 450 17.36 -7.15 -1.84
C ALA A 450 16.16 -8.05 -2.21
N LYS A 451 16.11 -9.31 -1.75
CA LYS A 451 14.96 -10.19 -2.00
C LYS A 451 13.70 -9.80 -1.23
N SER A 452 13.83 -9.05 -0.14
CA SER A 452 12.67 -8.49 0.59
C SER A 452 13.12 -7.40 1.56
N SER A 453 12.45 -6.25 1.51
CA SER A 453 12.67 -5.17 2.48
C SER A 453 11.86 -5.35 3.75
N ILE A 454 10.67 -5.93 3.64
CA ILE A 454 9.79 -6.27 4.77
C ILE A 454 9.38 -7.75 4.63
N LEU A 455 9.95 -8.62 5.47
CA LEU A 455 9.63 -10.05 5.53
C LEU A 455 8.85 -10.36 6.82
N MET A 456 7.54 -10.09 6.82
CA MET A 456 6.68 -10.16 8.00
C MET A 456 5.43 -11.04 7.77
N PRO A 457 5.58 -12.32 7.38
CA PRO A 457 4.43 -13.18 7.08
C PRO A 457 3.57 -13.41 8.32
N GLY A 458 2.27 -13.18 8.19
CA GLY A 458 1.29 -13.29 9.28
C GLY A 458 1.22 -12.08 10.22
N TRP A 459 1.99 -11.01 9.96
CA TRP A 459 1.92 -9.76 10.75
C TRP A 459 0.96 -8.75 10.13
N SER A 460 0.51 -7.78 10.93
CA SER A 460 -0.10 -6.55 10.40
C SER A 460 1.01 -5.54 10.07
N VAL A 461 0.92 -4.90 8.91
CA VAL A 461 1.85 -3.83 8.51
C VAL A 461 1.01 -2.62 8.12
N ASP A 462 1.20 -1.50 8.81
CA ASP A 462 0.52 -0.26 8.46
C ASP A 462 1.56 0.76 7.96
N VAL A 463 1.21 1.48 6.92
CA VAL A 463 2.08 2.44 6.23
C VAL A 463 1.38 3.79 6.18
N GLY A 464 2.09 4.83 6.60
CA GLY A 464 1.56 6.17 6.76
C GLY A 464 0.68 6.30 8.00
N ASN A 465 -0.27 7.23 7.95
CA ASN A 465 -1.09 7.63 9.09
C ASN A 465 -2.57 7.78 8.67
N PHE A 466 -3.49 7.56 9.60
CA PHE A 466 -4.93 7.80 9.42
C PHE A 466 -5.23 9.29 9.28
N ASP A 467 -4.48 10.12 10.00
CA ASP A 467 -4.46 11.56 9.78
C ASP A 467 -3.44 11.87 8.68
N ASN A 468 -3.92 12.34 7.53
CA ASN A 468 -3.02 12.78 6.46
C ASN A 468 -2.16 13.96 6.95
N GLU A 469 -0.87 13.91 6.70
CA GLU A 469 0.07 14.98 7.03
C GLU A 469 0.42 15.73 5.74
N GLN A 470 0.22 17.05 5.71
CA GLN A 470 0.53 17.88 4.55
C GLN A 470 1.43 19.05 4.97
N ALA A 471 2.57 19.20 4.31
CA ALA A 471 3.44 20.36 4.51
C ALA A 471 2.94 21.58 3.70
N ALA A 472 3.38 22.77 4.10
CA ALA A 472 3.03 24.01 3.39
C ALA A 472 3.60 24.04 1.96
N ASP A 473 4.82 23.53 1.80
CA ASP A 473 5.38 23.17 0.48
C ASP A 473 5.10 21.68 0.28
N PRO A 474 4.35 21.27 -0.76
CA PRO A 474 4.08 19.87 -1.02
C PRO A 474 5.32 18.99 -1.10
N ALA A 475 6.46 19.52 -1.59
CA ALA A 475 7.71 18.78 -1.70
C ALA A 475 8.34 18.44 -0.33
N ASP A 476 7.95 19.15 0.73
CA ASP A 476 8.36 18.88 2.12
C ASP A 476 7.39 17.92 2.85
N THR A 477 6.34 17.44 2.18
CA THR A 477 5.32 16.58 2.79
C THR A 477 5.93 15.24 3.19
N PRO A 478 5.70 14.78 4.43
CA PRO A 478 6.18 13.48 4.84
C PRO A 478 5.63 12.34 3.98
N SER A 479 6.53 11.49 3.49
CA SER A 479 6.18 10.36 2.63
C SER A 479 6.93 9.11 3.06
N VAL A 480 6.19 8.02 3.25
CA VAL A 480 6.81 6.71 3.48
C VAL A 480 7.27 6.14 2.13
N ASN A 481 8.56 5.87 2.00
CA ASN A 481 9.13 5.33 0.76
C ASN A 481 9.57 3.86 0.95
N LEU A 482 8.80 2.94 0.37
CA LEU A 482 9.08 1.51 0.43
C LEU A 482 9.67 1.01 -0.88
N ARG A 483 10.67 0.12 -0.78
CA ARG A 483 11.37 -0.46 -1.93
C ARG A 483 11.40 -1.98 -1.83
N GLY A 484 11.28 -2.69 -2.95
CA GLY A 484 11.46 -4.14 -3.03
C GLY A 484 10.23 -4.96 -2.61
N VAL A 485 10.43 -6.23 -2.27
CA VAL A 485 9.32 -7.15 -1.95
C VAL A 485 8.87 -6.98 -0.50
N ILE A 486 7.58 -6.72 -0.31
CA ILE A 486 6.91 -6.53 0.97
C ILE A 486 5.97 -7.71 1.20
N ILE A 487 6.24 -8.46 2.26
CA ILE A 487 5.48 -9.64 2.68
C ILE A 487 4.84 -9.32 4.02
N SER A 488 3.51 -9.41 4.05
CA SER A 488 2.72 -9.15 5.24
C SER A 488 1.60 -10.18 5.40
N GLY A 489 0.99 -10.27 6.58
CA GLY A 489 -0.34 -10.89 6.74
C GLY A 489 -1.39 -10.03 6.04
N ILE A 490 -1.53 -8.80 6.50
CA ILE A 490 -2.33 -7.72 5.93
C ILE A 490 -1.46 -6.47 5.87
N LEU A 491 -1.66 -5.65 4.84
CA LEU A 491 -1.00 -4.37 4.69
C LEU A 491 -2.03 -3.28 4.43
N ASP A 492 -1.95 -2.21 5.22
CA ASP A 492 -2.74 -0.99 5.02
C ASP A 492 -1.81 0.19 4.69
N VAL A 493 -2.18 1.02 3.73
CA VAL A 493 -1.43 2.22 3.32
C VAL A 493 -2.38 3.41 3.28
N ARG A 494 -2.05 4.45 4.05
CA ARG A 494 -2.84 5.69 4.17
C ARG A 494 -1.93 6.91 4.14
N GLY A 495 -2.48 8.08 3.80
CA GLY A 495 -1.71 9.31 3.65
C GLY A 495 -0.77 9.26 2.45
N THR A 496 0.44 9.79 2.58
CA THR A 496 1.40 9.88 1.46
C THR A 496 2.44 8.76 1.51
N ALA A 497 2.52 7.96 0.45
CA ALA A 497 3.46 6.85 0.33
C ALA A 497 3.86 6.54 -1.13
N ASP A 498 5.11 6.18 -1.33
CA ASP A 498 5.62 5.66 -2.62
C ASP A 498 6.18 4.25 -2.40
N VAL A 499 5.63 3.29 -3.12
CA VAL A 499 6.01 1.88 -3.05
C VAL A 499 6.51 1.44 -4.42
N LEU A 500 7.83 1.27 -4.55
CA LEU A 500 8.43 0.65 -5.74
C LEU A 500 8.79 -0.80 -5.41
N GLY A 501 7.95 -1.75 -5.79
CA GLY A 501 8.14 -3.16 -5.45
C GLY A 501 6.95 -4.08 -5.67
N THR A 502 6.90 -5.16 -4.90
CA THR A 502 5.85 -6.18 -4.96
C THR A 502 5.23 -6.40 -3.59
N LEU A 503 3.90 -6.39 -3.51
CA LEU A 503 3.14 -6.66 -2.29
C LEU A 503 2.59 -8.09 -2.30
N LEU A 504 2.93 -8.89 -1.28
CA LEU A 504 2.50 -10.28 -1.11
C LEU A 504 1.82 -10.49 0.25
N MET A 505 0.52 -10.78 0.25
CA MET A 505 -0.27 -10.95 1.48
C MET A 505 -0.46 -12.42 1.83
N THR A 506 -0.34 -12.74 3.12
CA THR A 506 -0.24 -14.12 3.63
C THR A 506 -1.37 -14.54 4.56
N PHE A 507 -2.24 -13.60 4.96
CA PHE A 507 -3.39 -13.91 5.81
C PHE A 507 -4.66 -14.01 4.98
N ARG A 508 -5.35 -15.16 5.08
CA ARG A 508 -6.69 -15.38 4.56
C ARG A 508 -7.68 -15.40 5.73
N PRO A 509 -8.60 -14.43 5.85
CA PRO A 509 -9.59 -14.40 6.92
C PRO A 509 -10.53 -15.60 6.84
N ALA A 510 -10.85 -16.20 7.99
CA ALA A 510 -11.77 -17.33 8.07
C ALA A 510 -12.73 -17.16 9.27
N ASP A 511 -14.03 -17.30 9.01
CA ASP A 511 -15.06 -17.14 10.04
C ASP A 511 -14.86 -18.13 11.21
N GLY A 512 -15.01 -17.61 12.43
CA GLY A 512 -14.81 -18.37 13.67
C GLY A 512 -13.37 -18.80 13.96
N ALA A 513 -12.37 -18.28 13.24
CA ALA A 513 -10.95 -18.59 13.44
C ALA A 513 -10.12 -17.32 13.70
N GLY A 514 -8.97 -17.48 14.37
CA GLY A 514 -8.04 -16.40 14.67
C GLY A 514 -8.73 -15.14 15.22
N PRO A 515 -8.55 -13.96 14.59
CA PRO A 515 -9.13 -12.71 15.06
C PRO A 515 -10.67 -12.65 14.92
N LEU A 516 -11.29 -13.57 14.17
CA LEU A 516 -12.74 -13.62 13.93
C LEU A 516 -13.48 -14.56 14.91
N PHE A 517 -12.77 -15.15 15.89
CA PHE A 517 -13.35 -16.16 16.77
C PHE A 517 -14.58 -15.70 17.56
N TYR A 518 -14.55 -14.48 18.11
CA TYR A 518 -15.66 -13.93 18.91
C TYR A 518 -16.78 -13.32 18.07
N GLY A 519 -16.81 -13.61 16.78
CA GLY A 519 -17.63 -12.92 15.81
C GLY A 519 -16.89 -11.75 15.19
N GLY A 520 -17.28 -11.43 13.96
CA GLY A 520 -16.63 -10.50 13.06
C GLY A 520 -16.96 -10.95 11.65
N GLN A 521 -16.67 -10.13 10.65
CA GLN A 521 -16.87 -10.48 9.26
C GLN A 521 -15.50 -10.50 8.56
N PRO A 522 -15.21 -11.52 7.71
CA PRO A 522 -14.04 -11.55 6.85
C PRO A 522 -13.79 -10.26 6.05
N ASP A 523 -14.84 -9.49 5.77
CA ASP A 523 -14.78 -8.23 5.02
C ASP A 523 -13.89 -7.16 5.68
N ALA A 524 -13.80 -7.17 7.02
CA ALA A 524 -13.04 -6.24 7.86
C ALA A 524 -11.53 -6.54 7.91
N PHE A 525 -11.09 -7.61 7.25
CA PHE A 525 -9.69 -8.03 7.19
C PHE A 525 -9.21 -8.01 5.73
N ASN A 526 -8.94 -6.80 5.24
CA ASN A 526 -8.61 -6.50 3.86
C ASN A 526 -7.24 -5.81 3.78
N THR A 527 -6.62 -5.82 2.61
CA THR A 527 -5.48 -4.96 2.29
C THR A 527 -6.03 -3.66 1.72
N THR A 528 -6.02 -2.60 2.54
CA THR A 528 -6.55 -1.28 2.16
C THR A 528 -5.43 -0.33 1.78
N ILE A 529 -5.54 0.24 0.58
CA ILE A 529 -4.58 1.22 0.07
C ILE A 529 -5.38 2.45 -0.37
N GLY A 530 -5.09 3.60 0.23
CA GLY A 530 -5.80 4.85 -0.05
C GLY A 530 -6.98 5.09 0.86
N TYR A 531 -7.70 6.17 0.54
CA TYR A 531 -8.84 6.60 1.32
C TYR A 531 -10.13 5.87 0.92
N PHE A 532 -10.87 5.41 1.93
CA PHE A 532 -12.25 4.96 1.84
C PHE A 532 -13.11 5.73 2.83
N GLY A 533 -14.35 6.03 2.45
CA GLY A 533 -15.30 6.66 3.36
C GLY A 533 -15.99 5.64 4.26
N PRO A 534 -16.68 6.10 5.33
CA PRO A 534 -17.53 5.23 6.15
C PRO A 534 -18.58 4.46 5.35
N ASP A 535 -19.14 5.08 4.30
CA ASP A 535 -20.12 4.43 3.42
C ASP A 535 -19.50 3.29 2.56
N ASP A 536 -18.17 3.26 2.42
CA ASP A 536 -17.42 2.20 1.75
C ASP A 536 -16.92 1.09 2.69
N GLY A 537 -17.36 1.11 3.96
CA GLY A 537 -17.00 0.13 4.97
C GLY A 537 -15.72 0.46 5.76
N ASP A 538 -15.16 1.65 5.58
CA ASP A 538 -14.09 2.17 6.43
C ASP A 538 -14.68 3.10 7.51
N ASP A 539 -15.22 2.49 8.57
CA ASP A 539 -15.79 3.21 9.73
C ASP A 539 -14.78 4.16 10.41
N GLU A 540 -13.48 4.03 10.11
CA GLU A 540 -12.39 4.87 10.60
C GLU A 540 -12.08 6.06 9.65
N GLY A 541 -12.72 6.12 8.48
CA GLY A 541 -12.55 7.18 7.48
C GLY A 541 -13.09 8.54 7.96
N VAL A 542 -12.29 9.60 7.78
CA VAL A 542 -12.69 10.97 8.09
C VAL A 542 -13.65 11.47 7.02
N ASP A 543 -14.71 12.21 7.40
CA ASP A 543 -15.61 12.89 6.44
C ASP A 543 -14.83 13.94 5.62
N PRO A 544 -14.68 13.77 4.29
CA PRO A 544 -13.91 14.69 3.46
C PRO A 544 -14.53 16.08 3.35
N LEU A 545 -15.82 16.21 3.66
CA LEU A 545 -16.55 17.47 3.66
C LEU A 545 -16.45 18.19 5.01
N ALA A 546 -15.79 17.59 6.01
CA ALA A 546 -15.58 18.21 7.30
C ALA A 546 -14.58 19.38 7.20
N PRO A 547 -14.85 20.51 7.88
CA PRO A 547 -13.91 21.63 7.91
C PRO A 547 -12.54 21.20 8.47
N GLY A 548 -11.47 21.46 7.71
CA GLY A 548 -10.11 21.11 8.11
C GLY A 548 -9.69 19.68 7.76
N PHE A 549 -10.40 19.01 6.86
CA PHE A 549 -9.94 17.75 6.26
C PHE A 549 -8.54 17.94 5.65
N PRO A 550 -7.53 17.14 6.07
CA PRO A 550 -6.13 17.35 5.68
C PRO A 550 -5.79 16.83 4.27
N GLY A 551 -6.79 16.41 3.48
CA GLY A 551 -6.61 15.78 2.18
C GLY A 551 -6.56 14.25 2.26
N PHE A 552 -6.56 13.61 1.10
CA PHE A 552 -6.63 12.16 0.94
C PHE A 552 -5.26 11.48 0.97
N GLY A 553 -4.17 12.25 0.86
CA GLY A 553 -2.81 11.74 0.66
C GLY A 553 -2.49 11.48 -0.81
N GLU A 554 -1.29 10.95 -1.05
CA GLU A 554 -0.78 10.60 -2.39
C GLU A 554 -0.10 9.23 -2.33
N ILE A 555 -0.71 8.21 -2.95
CA ILE A 555 -0.14 6.86 -2.93
C ILE A 555 0.19 6.38 -4.33
N ARG A 556 1.47 6.07 -4.54
CA ARG A 556 1.95 5.48 -5.79
C ARG A 556 2.47 4.07 -5.54
N LEU A 557 1.93 3.10 -6.27
CA LEU A 557 2.41 1.72 -6.26
C LEU A 557 3.00 1.40 -7.62
N ARG A 558 4.29 1.10 -7.68
CA ARG A 558 5.00 0.75 -8.92
C ARG A 558 5.59 -0.64 -8.81
N TYR A 559 5.25 -1.50 -9.74
CA TYR A 559 5.83 -2.81 -9.88
C TYR A 559 7.26 -2.67 -10.40
N ASN A 560 8.20 -3.31 -9.71
CA ASN A 560 9.56 -3.47 -10.21
C ASN A 560 9.71 -4.87 -10.83
N PRO A 561 9.75 -5.00 -12.17
CA PRO A 561 9.90 -6.29 -12.85
C PRO A 561 11.27 -6.94 -12.64
N ASP A 562 12.28 -6.14 -12.25
CA ASP A 562 13.64 -6.61 -11.97
C ASP A 562 13.86 -6.98 -10.50
N ALA A 563 12.82 -6.87 -9.66
CA ALA A 563 12.92 -7.20 -8.25
C ALA A 563 13.28 -8.69 -8.04
N LEU A 564 14.28 -8.93 -7.20
CA LEU A 564 14.56 -10.27 -6.71
C LEU A 564 13.43 -10.72 -5.79
N LEU A 565 12.94 -11.94 -6.00
CA LEU A 565 11.94 -12.54 -5.13
C LEU A 565 12.60 -13.39 -4.05
N PRO A 566 12.01 -13.49 -2.84
CA PRO A 566 12.50 -14.37 -1.80
C PRO A 566 12.35 -15.84 -2.19
N ASP A 567 13.25 -16.65 -1.65
CA ASP A 567 13.24 -18.09 -1.87
C ASP A 567 12.01 -18.75 -1.21
N GLY A 568 11.64 -19.94 -1.69
CA GLY A 568 10.60 -20.78 -1.08
C GLY A 568 9.22 -20.67 -1.71
N ILE A 569 8.96 -19.65 -2.54
CA ILE A 569 7.76 -19.63 -3.37
C ILE A 569 7.98 -20.53 -4.60
N PRO A 570 7.13 -21.55 -4.83
CA PRO A 570 7.28 -22.47 -5.96
C PRO A 570 6.76 -21.82 -7.26
N TRP A 571 7.51 -20.87 -7.82
CA TRP A 571 7.15 -20.25 -9.09
C TRP A 571 7.27 -21.22 -10.26
N PRO A 572 6.35 -21.19 -11.24
CA PRO A 572 6.55 -21.88 -12.50
C PRO A 572 7.79 -21.31 -13.20
N VAL A 573 8.57 -22.18 -13.85
CA VAL A 573 9.70 -21.72 -14.66
C VAL A 573 9.17 -21.10 -15.94
N GLN A 574 9.25 -19.77 -16.04
CA GLN A 574 9.00 -19.06 -17.28
C GLN A 574 10.30 -18.98 -18.09
N MET A 575 10.22 -19.30 -19.38
CA MET A 575 11.33 -19.19 -20.32
C MET A 575 10.91 -18.25 -21.43
N GLU A 576 11.49 -17.05 -21.46
CA GLU A 576 11.29 -16.13 -22.56
C GLU A 576 12.31 -16.41 -23.67
N PRO A 577 11.88 -16.66 -24.91
CA PRO A 577 12.80 -16.81 -26.02
C PRO A 577 13.42 -15.44 -26.32
N VAL A 578 14.73 -15.31 -26.15
CA VAL A 578 15.46 -14.11 -26.57
C VAL A 578 15.61 -14.15 -28.10
N PRO A 579 14.96 -13.25 -28.87
CA PRO A 579 15.10 -13.22 -30.32
C PRO A 579 16.57 -13.03 -30.70
N ASP A 580 17.00 -13.65 -31.80
CA ASP A 580 18.38 -13.59 -32.32
C ASP A 580 19.49 -14.16 -31.41
N SER A 581 19.15 -14.70 -30.23
CA SER A 581 20.12 -15.41 -29.36
C SER A 581 20.52 -16.79 -29.91
N TYR A 582 19.72 -17.33 -30.83
CA TYR A 582 19.96 -18.60 -31.51
C TYR A 582 20.03 -18.39 -33.03
N VAL A 583 21.12 -18.84 -33.65
CA VAL A 583 21.26 -18.91 -35.10
C VAL A 583 21.61 -20.36 -35.47
N GLU A 584 20.69 -21.06 -36.13
CA GLU A 584 21.00 -22.36 -36.72
C GLU A 584 21.69 -22.18 -38.08
N GLY A 585 22.95 -22.60 -38.17
CA GLY A 585 23.59 -22.89 -39.46
C GLY A 585 24.02 -21.70 -40.33
N GLY A 586 25.22 -21.17 -40.04
CA GLY A 586 26.26 -20.93 -41.04
C GLY A 586 26.15 -19.69 -41.94
N PHE A 587 27.09 -18.76 -41.75
CA PHE A 587 27.53 -17.85 -42.82
C PHE A 587 27.82 -18.67 -44.09
N SER A 588 27.12 -18.35 -45.18
CA SER A 588 27.57 -18.60 -46.56
C SER A 588 27.34 -17.37 -47.41
#